data_AF-A0A486V9J5-F1
#
_entry.id   AF-A0A486V9J5-F1
#
_cell.length_a   1.000
_cell.length_b   1.000
_cell.length_c   1.000
_cell.angle_alpha   90.00
_cell.angle_beta   90.00
_cell.angle_gamma   90.00
#
_symmetry.space_group_name_H-M   'P 1'
#
loop_
_entity.id
_entity.type
_entity.pdbx_description
1 polymer ?
#
loop_
_entity_poly.entity_id
_entity_poly.type
_entity_poly.pdbx_seq_one_letter_code
_entity_poly.pdbx_strand_id
1 'polypeptide(L)'
;MQDEINIKNELERLANLLNETPIKKKKDSEYISLIDKTVFKIKESLNNINHETIKDIVSRINDGHLIYILSRDFFKPASDRNNFLIQFISTAIILKTIEHLYYKKSVYGARLNDYFGVQLVSKFMASTNKTSKKNKHNPLDDLYLEKTNNSKSIKLNIINELNNKLAYQNADNERLKEQTDLLRTQLYELTSSYEKIQHQLNDKFKEEVKNTLGEFVSDAIKELRDNEKKYNYRSRLWLTGGSIISTLIVLTACYLVFSMNAYMDLNFNRVLSWPTLLYYIGKGLVVLSSLTALAFYCFKQSNAYVHESLKQGERVHAIRFGELCLNLYGNKIDENQIKTVFEDWNINSSTAFLKLGKNETLDIPNNISNIIKSTIESVGKK
;
A
#
# COMPACT_ATOMS: atom_id res chain seq x y z
N MET A 1 -12.36 -63.75 -54.97
CA MET A 1 -13.71 -63.33 -54.55
C MET A 1 -13.78 -62.87 -53.09
N GLN A 2 -13.42 -63.69 -52.08
CA GLN A 2 -13.50 -63.26 -50.67
C GLN A 2 -12.55 -62.09 -50.34
N ASP A 3 -11.33 -62.09 -50.91
CA ASP A 3 -10.34 -61.02 -50.69
C ASP A 3 -10.72 -59.69 -51.35
N GLU A 4 -11.35 -59.71 -52.54
CA GLU A 4 -11.78 -58.50 -53.26
C GLU A 4 -12.91 -57.76 -52.52
N ILE A 5 -13.85 -58.52 -51.95
CA ILE A 5 -14.96 -57.96 -51.15
C ILE A 5 -14.40 -57.33 -49.86
N ASN A 6 -13.41 -57.97 -49.24
CA ASN A 6 -12.80 -57.45 -48.02
C ASN A 6 -12.02 -56.14 -48.28
N ILE A 7 -11.24 -56.09 -49.37
CA ILE A 7 -10.50 -54.89 -49.78
C ILE A 7 -11.46 -53.74 -50.12
N LYS A 8 -12.58 -54.03 -50.80
CA LYS A 8 -13.61 -53.02 -51.11
C LYS A 8 -14.24 -52.43 -49.84
N ASN A 9 -14.65 -53.28 -48.90
CA ASN A 9 -15.27 -52.85 -47.64
C ASN A 9 -14.30 -52.04 -46.78
N GLU A 10 -13.02 -52.39 -46.77
CA GLU A 10 -11.98 -51.64 -46.08
C GLU A 10 -11.77 -50.25 -46.70
N LEU A 11 -11.79 -50.15 -48.04
CA LEU A 11 -11.67 -48.89 -48.77
C LEU A 11 -12.86 -47.95 -48.49
N GLU A 12 -14.09 -48.48 -48.51
CA GLU A 12 -15.30 -47.72 -48.18
C GLU A 12 -15.29 -47.23 -46.73
N ARG A 13 -14.83 -48.08 -45.80
CA ARG A 13 -14.66 -47.68 -44.40
C ARG A 13 -13.67 -46.52 -44.25
N LEU A 14 -12.53 -46.57 -44.93
CA LEU A 14 -11.52 -45.51 -44.88
C LEU A 14 -12.01 -44.20 -45.53
N ALA A 15 -12.78 -44.29 -46.63
CA ALA A 15 -13.38 -43.12 -47.28
C ALA A 15 -14.41 -42.43 -46.38
N ASN A 16 -15.27 -43.20 -45.70
CA ASN A 16 -16.26 -42.66 -44.77
C ASN A 16 -15.59 -42.03 -43.55
N LEU A 17 -14.58 -42.70 -42.97
CA LEU A 17 -13.84 -42.18 -41.83
C LEU A 17 -13.09 -40.88 -42.19
N LEU A 18 -12.57 -40.76 -43.42
CA LEU A 18 -11.99 -39.51 -43.90
C LEU A 18 -13.02 -38.39 -44.01
N ASN A 19 -14.22 -38.67 -44.52
CA ASN A 19 -15.30 -37.69 -44.64
C ASN A 19 -15.84 -37.18 -43.31
N GLU A 20 -15.84 -38.02 -42.26
CA GLU A 20 -16.23 -37.64 -40.90
C GLU A 20 -15.18 -36.76 -40.20
N THR A 21 -13.92 -36.78 -40.65
CA THR A 21 -12.86 -35.97 -40.04
C THR A 21 -12.90 -34.50 -40.47
N PRO A 22 -12.87 -33.53 -39.54
CA PRO A 22 -12.95 -32.12 -39.89
C PRO A 22 -11.66 -31.62 -40.56
N ILE A 23 -11.81 -31.06 -41.77
CA ILE A 23 -10.73 -30.47 -42.60
C ILE A 23 -9.88 -29.42 -41.87
N LYS A 24 -10.35 -28.84 -40.74
CA LYS A 24 -9.60 -27.84 -39.95
C LYS A 24 -8.35 -28.40 -39.26
N LYS A 25 -8.20 -29.72 -39.12
CA LYS A 25 -7.02 -30.40 -38.53
C LYS A 25 -5.88 -30.71 -39.52
N LYS A 26 -5.67 -29.90 -40.57
CA LYS A 26 -4.70 -30.20 -41.67
C LYS A 26 -3.25 -30.50 -41.22
N LYS A 27 -2.84 -30.01 -40.05
CA LYS A 27 -1.48 -30.18 -39.49
C LYS A 27 -1.38 -31.31 -38.46
N ASP A 28 -2.48 -31.96 -38.13
CA ASP A 28 -2.52 -33.02 -37.14
C ASP A 28 -1.88 -34.31 -37.69
N SER A 29 -1.03 -34.97 -36.90
CA SER A 29 -0.26 -36.14 -37.33
C SER A 29 -1.17 -37.32 -37.65
N GLU A 30 -2.26 -37.47 -36.90
CA GLU A 30 -3.25 -38.53 -37.10
C GLU A 30 -4.02 -38.36 -38.42
N TYR A 31 -4.37 -37.12 -38.77
CA TYR A 31 -5.07 -36.80 -40.01
C TYR A 31 -4.17 -37.04 -41.24
N ILE A 32 -2.89 -36.70 -41.14
CA ILE A 32 -1.90 -36.97 -42.20
C ILE A 32 -1.70 -38.49 -42.38
N SER A 33 -1.60 -39.24 -41.29
CA SER A 33 -1.48 -40.70 -41.31
C SER A 33 -2.71 -41.38 -41.93
N LEU A 34 -3.92 -40.91 -41.58
CA LEU A 34 -5.16 -41.42 -42.15
C LEU A 34 -5.22 -41.19 -43.66
N ILE A 35 -4.86 -40.00 -44.13
CA ILE A 35 -4.76 -39.71 -45.57
C ILE A 35 -3.79 -40.66 -46.25
N ASP A 36 -2.58 -40.82 -45.71
CA ASP A 36 -1.54 -41.64 -46.32
C ASP A 36 -1.96 -43.11 -46.39
N LYS A 37 -2.64 -43.62 -45.34
CA LYS A 37 -3.22 -44.97 -45.30
C LYS A 37 -4.31 -45.16 -46.35
N THR A 38 -5.22 -44.20 -46.49
CA THR A 38 -6.29 -44.25 -47.50
C THR A 38 -5.71 -44.24 -48.91
N VAL A 39 -4.75 -43.36 -49.20
CA VAL A 39 -4.11 -43.28 -50.52
C VAL A 39 -3.31 -44.55 -50.84
N PHE A 40 -2.58 -45.10 -49.87
CA PHE A 40 -1.88 -46.37 -50.04
C PHE A 40 -2.84 -47.52 -50.35
N LYS A 41 -3.96 -47.60 -49.64
CA LYS A 41 -4.96 -48.65 -49.87
C LYS A 41 -5.61 -48.53 -51.24
N ILE A 42 -5.91 -47.31 -51.72
CA ILE A 42 -6.40 -47.10 -53.10
C ILE A 42 -5.36 -47.64 -54.10
N LYS A 43 -4.07 -47.39 -53.87
CA LYS A 43 -2.99 -47.89 -54.73
C LYS A 43 -2.93 -49.42 -54.76
N GLU A 44 -3.07 -50.08 -53.61
CA GLU A 44 -3.10 -51.54 -53.52
C GLU A 44 -4.33 -52.12 -54.25
N SER A 45 -5.49 -51.47 -54.12
CA SER A 45 -6.74 -51.91 -54.74
C SER A 45 -6.74 -51.85 -56.26
N LEU A 46 -5.88 -51.04 -56.90
CA LEU A 46 -5.80 -50.91 -58.36
C LEU A 46 -5.48 -52.22 -59.08
N ASN A 47 -4.74 -53.14 -58.45
CA ASN A 47 -4.39 -54.43 -59.06
C ASN A 47 -5.46 -55.51 -58.86
N ASN A 48 -6.39 -55.30 -57.90
CA ASN A 48 -7.28 -56.33 -57.39
C ASN A 48 -8.78 -56.00 -57.57
N ILE A 49 -9.16 -54.75 -57.87
CA ILE A 49 -10.55 -54.30 -57.99
C ILE A 49 -10.76 -53.55 -59.31
N ASN A 50 -11.95 -53.68 -59.91
CA ASN A 50 -12.32 -52.92 -61.11
C ASN A 50 -12.18 -51.40 -60.93
N HIS A 51 -11.60 -50.73 -61.93
CA HIS A 51 -11.36 -49.29 -61.96
C HIS A 51 -12.63 -48.44 -61.77
N GLU A 52 -13.78 -48.93 -62.24
CA GLU A 52 -15.06 -48.21 -62.11
C GLU A 52 -15.54 -48.14 -60.65
N THR A 53 -15.34 -49.22 -59.90
CA THR A 53 -15.65 -49.28 -58.46
C THR A 53 -14.75 -48.34 -57.65
N ILE A 54 -13.46 -48.28 -58.00
CA ILE A 54 -12.51 -47.36 -57.36
C ILE A 54 -12.89 -45.90 -57.65
N LYS A 55 -13.28 -45.60 -58.89
CA LYS A 55 -13.74 -44.26 -59.30
C LYS A 55 -14.96 -43.81 -58.50
N ASP A 56 -15.93 -44.70 -58.29
CA ASP A 56 -17.14 -44.41 -57.54
C ASP A 56 -16.88 -44.20 -56.03
N ILE A 57 -15.92 -44.92 -55.44
CA ILE A 57 -15.55 -44.69 -54.04
C ILE A 57 -14.78 -43.36 -53.88
N VAL A 58 -13.86 -43.04 -54.82
CA VAL A 58 -13.07 -41.80 -54.79
C VAL A 58 -13.96 -40.57 -55.00
N SER A 59 -15.00 -40.65 -55.83
CA SER A 59 -15.93 -39.53 -56.07
C SER A 59 -16.81 -39.21 -54.85
N ARG A 60 -17.00 -40.16 -53.93
CA ARG A 60 -17.74 -39.96 -52.67
C ARG A 60 -16.91 -39.29 -51.58
N ILE A 61 -15.59 -39.13 -51.77
CA ILE A 61 -14.72 -38.41 -50.82
C ILE A 61 -14.96 -36.91 -51.00
N ASN A 62 -15.09 -36.18 -49.90
CA ASN A 62 -15.32 -34.73 -49.90
C ASN A 62 -14.19 -33.98 -50.63
N ASP A 63 -14.59 -33.12 -51.57
CA ASP A 63 -13.74 -32.25 -52.39
C ASP A 63 -12.63 -31.55 -51.59
N GLY A 64 -12.92 -31.11 -50.37
CA GLY A 64 -11.96 -30.40 -49.53
C GLY A 64 -10.77 -31.26 -49.09
N HIS A 65 -10.97 -32.57 -48.88
CA HIS A 65 -9.90 -33.52 -48.61
C HIS A 65 -9.12 -33.84 -49.88
N LEU A 66 -9.80 -34.02 -51.02
CA LEU A 66 -9.16 -34.27 -52.33
C LEU A 66 -8.27 -33.09 -52.76
N ILE A 67 -8.74 -31.85 -52.62
CA ILE A 67 -7.95 -30.63 -52.90
C ILE A 67 -6.74 -30.56 -51.97
N TYR A 68 -6.89 -30.95 -50.70
CA TYR A 68 -5.77 -30.97 -49.75
C TYR A 68 -4.72 -32.02 -50.12
N ILE A 69 -5.13 -33.23 -50.46
CA ILE A 69 -4.23 -34.32 -50.88
C ILE A 69 -3.42 -33.87 -52.10
N LEU A 70 -4.10 -33.41 -53.15
CA LEU A 70 -3.47 -32.94 -54.38
C LEU A 70 -2.53 -31.74 -54.16
N SER A 71 -2.95 -30.76 -53.36
CA SER A 71 -2.11 -29.58 -53.07
C SER A 71 -0.92 -29.90 -52.16
N ARG A 72 -1.00 -30.92 -51.29
CA ARG A 72 0.10 -31.35 -50.42
C ARG A 72 1.16 -32.10 -51.22
N ASP A 73 0.74 -33.01 -52.10
CA ASP A 73 1.64 -33.84 -52.89
C ASP A 73 2.46 -33.02 -53.88
N PHE A 74 1.89 -31.91 -54.40
CA PHE A 74 2.60 -30.95 -55.25
C PHE A 74 3.90 -30.37 -54.63
N PHE A 75 3.99 -30.25 -53.30
CA PHE A 75 5.16 -29.64 -52.63
C PHE A 75 6.12 -30.64 -51.96
N LYS A 76 5.88 -31.96 -52.04
CA LYS A 76 6.81 -32.98 -51.52
C LYS A 76 7.58 -33.64 -52.69
N PRO A 77 8.85 -33.27 -52.94
CA PRO A 77 9.61 -33.60 -54.16
C PRO A 77 10.08 -35.07 -54.30
N ALA A 78 9.60 -36.02 -53.48
CA ALA A 78 10.14 -37.38 -53.41
C ALA A 78 9.12 -38.50 -53.64
N SER A 79 8.02 -38.24 -54.36
CA SER A 79 6.92 -39.19 -54.41
C SER A 79 6.09 -39.12 -55.70
N ASP A 80 6.51 -39.88 -56.71
CA ASP A 80 5.64 -40.38 -57.80
C ASP A 80 4.47 -41.25 -57.30
N ARG A 81 4.27 -41.37 -55.98
CA ARG A 81 3.43 -42.41 -55.38
C ARG A 81 1.96 -42.26 -55.74
N ASN A 82 1.47 -41.05 -56.03
CA ASN A 82 0.03 -40.71 -56.06
C ASN A 82 -0.51 -40.19 -57.42
N ASN A 83 0.31 -40.20 -58.49
CA ASN A 83 -0.11 -39.78 -59.84
C ASN A 83 -1.36 -40.51 -60.35
N PHE A 84 -1.59 -41.75 -59.90
CA PHE A 84 -2.76 -42.55 -60.25
C PHE A 84 -4.10 -41.90 -59.84
N LEU A 85 -4.13 -41.08 -58.78
CA LEU A 85 -5.38 -40.47 -58.29
C LEU A 85 -6.00 -39.50 -59.30
N ILE A 86 -5.19 -38.87 -60.15
CA ILE A 86 -5.65 -37.92 -61.17
C ILE A 86 -6.56 -38.60 -62.19
N GLN A 87 -6.43 -39.91 -62.39
CA GLN A 87 -7.28 -40.66 -63.31
C GLN A 87 -8.73 -40.73 -62.81
N PHE A 88 -8.93 -40.79 -61.50
CA PHE A 88 -10.24 -40.99 -60.86
C PHE A 88 -10.93 -39.69 -60.43
N ILE A 89 -10.21 -38.57 -60.31
CA ILE A 89 -10.75 -37.28 -59.87
C ILE A 89 -11.38 -36.50 -61.04
N SER A 90 -12.47 -35.77 -60.75
CA SER A 90 -13.19 -34.93 -61.70
C SER A 90 -12.41 -33.67 -62.09
N THR A 91 -12.63 -33.17 -63.30
CA THR A 91 -11.96 -31.97 -63.83
C THR A 91 -12.26 -30.70 -63.03
N ALA A 92 -13.44 -30.60 -62.40
CA ALA A 92 -13.81 -29.47 -61.56
C ALA A 92 -12.98 -29.36 -60.26
N ILE A 93 -12.68 -30.50 -59.63
CA ILE A 93 -11.85 -30.55 -58.41
C ILE A 93 -10.39 -30.21 -58.75
N ILE A 94 -9.92 -30.65 -59.92
CA ILE A 94 -8.60 -30.29 -60.44
C ILE A 94 -8.49 -28.77 -60.61
N LEU A 95 -9.50 -28.11 -61.20
CA LEU A 95 -9.51 -26.65 -61.39
C LEU A 95 -9.46 -25.89 -60.06
N LYS A 96 -10.32 -26.26 -59.10
CA LYS A 96 -10.32 -25.64 -57.75
C LYS A 96 -8.97 -25.82 -57.04
N THR A 97 -8.30 -26.95 -57.27
CA THR A 97 -6.96 -27.20 -56.70
C THR A 97 -5.92 -26.26 -57.31
N ILE A 98 -5.95 -26.06 -58.63
CA ILE A 98 -5.07 -25.12 -59.33
C ILE A 98 -5.28 -23.70 -58.83
N GLU A 99 -6.54 -23.24 -58.76
CA GLU A 99 -6.88 -21.91 -58.22
C GLU A 99 -6.37 -21.73 -56.78
N HIS A 100 -6.52 -22.77 -55.95
CA HIS A 100 -6.02 -22.76 -54.58
C HIS A 100 -4.49 -22.59 -54.52
N LEU A 101 -3.76 -23.29 -55.38
CA LEU A 101 -2.29 -23.24 -55.45
C LEU A 101 -1.79 -21.87 -55.92
N TYR A 102 -2.45 -21.26 -56.92
CA TYR A 102 -2.12 -19.93 -57.41
C TYR A 102 -2.38 -18.84 -56.37
N TYR A 103 -3.57 -18.83 -55.76
CA TYR A 103 -3.99 -17.77 -54.84
C TYR A 103 -3.23 -17.78 -53.51
N LYS A 104 -3.02 -18.98 -52.93
CA LYS A 104 -2.53 -19.09 -51.54
C LYS A 104 -1.01 -19.18 -51.39
N LYS A 105 -0.29 -19.64 -52.42
CA LYS A 105 1.15 -19.98 -52.31
C LYS A 105 2.06 -19.38 -53.38
N SER A 106 1.57 -18.44 -54.20
CA SER A 106 2.36 -17.71 -55.21
C SER A 106 3.25 -18.62 -56.08
N VAL A 107 2.70 -19.75 -56.56
CA VAL A 107 3.45 -20.70 -57.38
C VAL A 107 3.49 -20.18 -58.83
N TYR A 108 4.69 -19.97 -59.37
CA TYR A 108 4.88 -19.60 -60.77
C TYR A 108 4.53 -20.77 -61.71
N GLY A 109 3.87 -20.47 -62.84
CA GLY A 109 3.37 -21.47 -63.79
C GLY A 109 4.41 -22.47 -64.31
N ALA A 110 5.70 -22.11 -64.33
CA ALA A 110 6.80 -23.02 -64.70
C ALA A 110 6.94 -24.22 -63.76
N ARG A 111 6.84 -24.03 -62.44
CA ARG A 111 6.91 -25.13 -61.44
C ARG A 111 5.69 -26.04 -61.45
N LEU A 112 4.54 -25.53 -61.90
CA LEU A 112 3.33 -26.33 -62.09
C LEU A 112 3.52 -27.35 -63.21
N ASN A 113 4.34 -27.05 -64.21
CA ASN A 113 4.52 -27.90 -65.39
C ASN A 113 5.46 -29.10 -65.13
N ASP A 114 6.50 -28.93 -64.30
CA ASP A 114 7.64 -29.84 -64.21
C ASP A 114 7.43 -31.16 -63.44
N TYR A 115 6.48 -31.25 -62.48
CA TYR A 115 6.39 -32.43 -61.58
C TYR A 115 5.05 -33.20 -61.64
N PHE A 116 3.95 -32.48 -61.85
CA PHE A 116 2.59 -33.04 -61.99
C PHE A 116 1.87 -32.49 -63.23
N GLY A 117 2.45 -31.46 -63.85
CA GLY A 117 1.79 -30.60 -64.80
C GLY A 117 1.51 -31.29 -66.11
N VAL A 118 2.40 -32.11 -66.66
CA VAL A 118 2.16 -32.67 -68.00
C VAL A 118 0.86 -33.49 -68.07
N GLN A 119 0.50 -34.30 -67.05
CA GLN A 119 -0.78 -35.03 -67.04
C GLN A 119 -1.98 -34.18 -66.58
N LEU A 120 -1.79 -33.32 -65.58
CA LEU A 120 -2.87 -32.52 -65.02
C LEU A 120 -3.25 -31.36 -65.95
N VAL A 121 -2.24 -30.70 -66.52
CA VAL A 121 -2.34 -29.74 -67.63
C VAL A 121 -2.74 -30.44 -68.91
N SER A 122 -2.30 -31.67 -69.26
CA SER A 122 -2.84 -32.34 -70.47
C SER A 122 -4.29 -32.80 -70.32
N LYS A 123 -4.73 -33.28 -69.16
CA LYS A 123 -6.16 -33.63 -68.92
C LYS A 123 -7.03 -32.36 -68.92
N PHE A 124 -6.51 -31.25 -68.38
CA PHE A 124 -7.13 -29.94 -68.47
C PHE A 124 -7.16 -29.42 -69.91
N MET A 125 -6.02 -29.42 -70.61
CA MET A 125 -5.91 -29.02 -72.01
C MET A 125 -6.75 -29.91 -72.90
N ALA A 126 -6.87 -31.23 -72.68
CA ALA A 126 -7.77 -32.10 -73.42
C ALA A 126 -9.25 -31.79 -73.15
N SER A 127 -9.59 -31.35 -71.93
CA SER A 127 -10.93 -30.86 -71.57
C SER A 127 -11.23 -29.48 -72.18
N THR A 128 -10.23 -28.62 -72.39
CA THR A 128 -10.41 -27.29 -72.99
C THR A 128 -10.15 -27.25 -74.50
N ASN A 129 -9.46 -28.26 -75.06
CA ASN A 129 -9.08 -28.37 -76.48
C ASN A 129 -10.21 -28.87 -77.39
N LYS A 130 -11.47 -28.59 -77.07
CA LYS A 130 -12.48 -28.58 -78.14
C LYS A 130 -12.44 -27.32 -78.99
N THR A 131 -11.71 -26.28 -78.58
CA THR A 131 -11.50 -25.09 -79.40
C THR A 131 -10.21 -24.38 -79.00
N SER A 132 -9.15 -24.50 -79.80
CA SER A 132 -8.32 -23.36 -80.22
C SER A 132 -6.99 -23.82 -80.84
N LYS A 133 -6.87 -23.61 -82.15
CA LYS A 133 -5.58 -23.54 -82.84
C LYS A 133 -4.98 -22.15 -82.59
N LYS A 134 -3.69 -22.13 -82.20
CA LYS A 134 -2.71 -21.05 -82.39
C LYS A 134 -3.25 -19.62 -82.23
N ASN A 135 -3.13 -19.06 -81.02
CA ASN A 135 -2.81 -17.64 -80.89
C ASN A 135 -1.91 -17.42 -79.67
N LYS A 136 -0.85 -16.62 -79.84
CA LYS A 136 0.29 -16.49 -78.91
C LYS A 136 0.14 -15.31 -77.94
N HIS A 137 -1.09 -14.92 -77.63
CA HIS A 137 -1.39 -13.90 -76.62
C HIS A 137 -2.44 -14.46 -75.67
N ASN A 138 -2.07 -14.60 -74.39
CA ASN A 138 -2.89 -15.25 -73.39
C ASN A 138 -3.76 -14.15 -72.73
N PRO A 139 -5.10 -14.17 -72.85
CA PRO A 139 -6.00 -13.18 -72.23
C PRO A 139 -5.87 -13.09 -70.70
N LEU A 140 -5.19 -14.07 -70.10
CA LEU A 140 -4.79 -14.06 -68.70
C LEU A 140 -3.79 -12.93 -68.40
N ASP A 141 -2.79 -12.69 -69.26
CA ASP A 141 -1.69 -11.75 -68.99
C ASP A 141 -2.16 -10.29 -68.92
N ASP A 142 -3.12 -9.89 -69.77
CA ASP A 142 -3.73 -8.55 -69.73
C ASP A 142 -4.57 -8.36 -68.46
N LEU A 143 -5.35 -9.38 -68.07
CA LEU A 143 -6.12 -9.37 -66.83
C LEU A 143 -5.21 -9.32 -65.58
N TYR A 144 -4.02 -9.93 -65.63
CA TYR A 144 -3.01 -9.86 -64.57
C TYR A 144 -2.40 -8.46 -64.45
N LEU A 145 -2.02 -7.83 -65.57
CA LEU A 145 -1.43 -6.50 -65.58
C LEU A 145 -2.42 -5.42 -65.10
N GLU A 146 -3.68 -5.49 -65.51
CA GLU A 146 -4.72 -4.55 -65.07
C GLU A 146 -5.02 -4.69 -63.58
N LYS A 147 -5.16 -5.93 -63.09
CA LYS A 147 -5.49 -6.21 -61.68
C LYS A 147 -4.33 -5.94 -60.72
N THR A 148 -3.08 -6.15 -61.15
CA THR A 148 -1.88 -5.82 -60.36
C THR A 148 -1.65 -4.32 -60.26
N ASN A 149 -1.83 -3.58 -61.36
CA ASN A 149 -1.73 -2.12 -61.34
C ASN A 149 -2.82 -1.49 -60.47
N ASN A 150 -4.05 -1.99 -60.54
CA ASN A 150 -5.16 -1.54 -59.69
C ASN A 150 -4.89 -1.87 -58.20
N SER A 151 -4.33 -3.04 -57.88
CA SER A 151 -3.93 -3.36 -56.51
C SER A 151 -2.82 -2.44 -55.98
N LYS A 152 -1.88 -2.05 -56.84
CA LYS A 152 -0.76 -1.17 -56.48
C LYS A 152 -1.22 0.27 -56.24
N SER A 153 -2.14 0.80 -57.06
CA SER A 153 -2.73 2.13 -56.85
C SER A 153 -3.59 2.19 -55.60
N ILE A 154 -4.40 1.15 -55.33
CA ILE A 154 -5.19 1.03 -54.09
C ILE A 154 -4.26 1.04 -52.87
N LYS A 155 -3.18 0.26 -52.88
CA LYS A 155 -2.18 0.26 -51.79
C LYS A 155 -1.53 1.63 -51.61
N LEU A 156 -1.18 2.33 -52.69
CA LEU A 156 -0.58 3.65 -52.62
C LEU A 156 -1.54 4.70 -52.04
N ASN A 157 -2.82 4.65 -52.42
CA ASN A 157 -3.84 5.53 -51.86
C ASN A 157 -4.04 5.28 -50.37
N ILE A 158 -4.08 4.01 -49.94
CA ILE A 158 -4.17 3.64 -48.53
C ILE A 158 -2.94 4.15 -47.76
N ILE A 159 -1.73 4.01 -48.32
CA ILE A 159 -0.49 4.53 -47.71
C ILE A 159 -0.55 6.06 -47.56
N ASN A 160 -1.01 6.77 -48.58
CA ASN A 160 -1.13 8.24 -48.54
C ASN A 160 -2.18 8.69 -47.51
N GLU A 161 -3.31 8.00 -47.42
CA GLU A 161 -4.35 8.27 -46.41
C GLU A 161 -3.82 8.03 -44.99
N LEU A 162 -3.09 6.93 -44.77
CA LEU A 162 -2.42 6.62 -43.50
C LEU A 162 -1.37 7.68 -43.14
N ASN A 163 -0.55 8.12 -44.11
CA ASN A 163 0.44 9.16 -43.89
C ASN A 163 -0.20 10.49 -43.51
N ASN A 164 -1.30 10.87 -44.18
CA ASN A 164 -2.06 12.07 -43.83
C ASN A 164 -2.64 11.95 -42.41
N LYS A 165 -3.25 10.81 -42.07
CA LYS A 165 -3.81 10.58 -40.73
C LYS A 165 -2.73 10.64 -39.63
N LEU A 166 -1.54 10.10 -39.92
CA LEU A 166 -0.38 10.16 -39.03
C LEU A 166 0.12 11.59 -38.86
N ALA A 167 0.16 12.39 -39.92
CA ALA A 167 0.53 13.81 -39.85
C ALA A 167 -0.44 14.61 -38.96
N TYR A 168 -1.77 14.38 -39.10
CA TYR A 168 -2.77 14.99 -38.22
C TYR A 168 -2.61 14.56 -36.76
N GLN A 169 -2.39 13.27 -36.49
CA GLN A 169 -2.15 12.78 -35.13
C GLN A 169 -0.89 13.38 -34.50
N ASN A 170 0.19 13.53 -35.28
CA ASN A 170 1.41 14.16 -34.78
C ASN A 170 1.19 15.64 -34.43
N ALA A 171 0.47 16.38 -35.27
CA ALA A 171 0.14 17.78 -35.00
C ALA A 171 -0.73 17.94 -33.74
N ASP A 172 -1.70 17.04 -33.51
CA ASP A 172 -2.52 17.06 -32.28
C ASP A 172 -1.71 16.66 -31.05
N ASN A 173 -0.79 15.69 -31.16
CA ASN A 173 0.13 15.34 -30.07
C ASN A 173 1.06 16.51 -29.71
N GLU A 174 1.53 17.28 -30.69
CA GLU A 174 2.33 18.49 -30.43
C GLU A 174 1.52 19.55 -29.69
N ARG A 175 0.27 19.82 -30.10
CA ARG A 175 -0.63 20.75 -29.40
C ARG A 175 -0.94 20.30 -27.97
N LEU A 176 -1.23 19.02 -27.79
CA LEU A 176 -1.46 18.43 -26.46
C LEU A 176 -0.23 18.59 -25.57
N LYS A 177 0.97 18.36 -26.12
CA LYS A 177 2.23 18.53 -25.39
C LYS A 177 2.43 19.99 -24.97
N GLU A 178 2.21 20.94 -25.87
CA GLU A 178 2.29 22.37 -25.59
C GLU A 178 1.31 22.80 -24.48
N GLN A 179 0.06 22.32 -24.52
CA GLN A 179 -0.91 22.56 -23.45
C GLN A 179 -0.47 21.96 -22.12
N THR A 180 0.10 20.74 -22.11
CA THR A 180 0.58 20.11 -20.87
C THR A 180 1.77 20.86 -20.26
N ASP A 181 2.67 21.39 -21.09
CA ASP A 181 3.83 22.15 -20.62
C ASP A 181 3.41 23.53 -20.09
N LEU A 182 2.44 24.18 -20.73
CA LEU A 182 1.82 25.41 -20.22
C LEU A 182 1.13 25.18 -18.87
N LEU A 183 0.34 24.12 -18.75
CA LEU A 183 -0.35 23.76 -17.51
C LEU A 183 0.63 23.45 -16.38
N ARG A 184 1.74 22.74 -16.68
CA ARG A 184 2.82 22.48 -15.72
C ARG A 184 3.48 23.76 -15.23
N THR A 185 3.71 24.70 -16.14
CA THR A 185 4.30 26.00 -15.81
C THR A 185 3.39 26.79 -14.87
N GLN A 186 2.09 26.83 -15.17
CA GLN A 186 1.09 27.45 -14.29
C GLN A 186 1.00 26.77 -12.92
N LEU A 187 1.06 25.44 -12.86
CA LEU A 187 1.08 24.70 -11.60
C LEU A 187 2.33 25.02 -10.77
N TYR A 188 3.48 25.12 -11.43
CA TYR A 188 4.75 25.48 -10.77
C TYR A 188 4.69 26.90 -10.20
N GLU A 189 4.22 27.87 -11.00
CA GLU A 189 4.03 29.26 -10.54
C GLU A 189 3.04 29.34 -9.38
N LEU A 190 1.91 28.64 -9.48
CA LEU A 190 0.90 28.60 -8.42
C LEU A 190 1.47 28.00 -7.14
N THR A 191 2.20 26.89 -7.23
CA THR A 191 2.82 26.23 -6.08
C THR A 191 3.89 27.10 -5.45
N SER A 192 4.74 27.74 -6.26
CA SER A 192 5.74 28.70 -5.77
C SER A 192 5.09 29.92 -5.09
N SER A 193 4.00 30.44 -5.66
CA SER A 193 3.26 31.56 -5.07
C SER A 193 2.62 31.17 -3.74
N TYR A 194 2.07 29.95 -3.66
CA TYR A 194 1.50 29.40 -2.43
C TYR A 194 2.56 29.23 -1.34
N GLU A 195 3.72 28.66 -1.67
CA GLU A 195 4.84 28.52 -0.73
C GLU A 195 5.33 29.88 -0.21
N LYS A 196 5.44 30.89 -1.09
CA LYS A 196 5.81 32.25 -0.69
C LYS A 196 4.79 32.87 0.25
N ILE A 197 3.50 32.75 -0.05
CA ILE A 197 2.42 33.26 0.82
C ILE A 197 2.45 32.54 2.17
N GLN A 198 2.63 31.21 2.18
CA GLN A 198 2.76 30.42 3.40
C GLN A 198 3.96 30.88 4.25
N HIS A 199 5.11 31.12 3.62
CA HIS A 199 6.30 31.59 4.33
C HIS A 199 6.11 32.99 4.91
N GLN A 200 5.56 33.93 4.13
CA GLN A 200 5.27 35.30 4.59
C GLN A 200 4.24 35.33 5.72
N LEU A 201 3.22 34.48 5.65
CA LEU A 201 2.22 34.34 6.72
C LEU A 201 2.88 33.80 7.99
N ASN A 202 3.73 32.77 7.86
CA ASN A 202 4.48 32.20 8.98
C ASN A 202 5.41 33.21 9.64
N ASP A 203 6.12 34.02 8.86
CA ASP A 203 7.06 35.01 9.37
C ASP A 203 6.33 36.14 10.10
N LYS A 204 5.26 36.68 9.50
CA LYS A 204 4.41 37.70 10.13
C LYS A 204 3.74 37.18 11.40
N PHE A 205 3.21 35.97 11.36
CA PHE A 205 2.61 35.33 12.53
C PHE A 205 3.65 35.11 13.64
N LYS A 206 4.85 34.64 13.32
CA LYS A 206 5.96 34.53 14.29
C LYS A 206 6.31 35.87 14.90
N GLU A 207 6.34 36.94 14.10
CA GLU A 207 6.65 38.29 14.57
C GLU A 207 5.54 38.85 15.48
N GLU A 208 4.26 38.71 15.10
CA GLU A 208 3.11 39.15 15.90
C GLU A 208 2.95 38.34 17.19
N VAL A 209 3.12 37.02 17.14
CA VAL A 209 3.10 36.14 18.31
C VAL A 209 4.28 36.44 19.22
N LYS A 210 5.49 36.57 18.68
CA LYS A 210 6.69 36.87 19.48
C LYS A 210 6.58 38.23 20.17
N ASN A 211 6.07 39.24 19.47
CA ASN A 211 5.96 40.59 20.03
C ASN A 211 4.81 40.69 21.02
N THR A 212 3.64 40.12 20.72
CA THR A 212 2.46 40.25 21.58
C THR A 212 2.43 39.18 22.67
N LEU A 213 2.40 37.90 22.29
CA LEU A 213 2.36 36.80 23.26
C LEU A 213 3.67 36.62 24.00
N GLY A 214 4.82 36.86 23.36
CA GLY A 214 6.12 36.74 24.01
C GLY A 214 6.30 37.70 25.20
N GLU A 215 5.84 38.94 25.09
CA GLU A 215 5.89 39.91 26.19
C GLU A 215 4.93 39.51 27.32
N PHE A 216 3.66 39.20 27.01
CA PHE A 216 2.68 38.75 28.01
C PHE A 216 3.10 37.46 28.72
N VAL A 217 3.62 36.48 27.97
CA VAL A 217 4.08 35.20 28.52
C VAL A 217 5.35 35.40 29.35
N SER A 218 6.29 36.22 28.89
CA SER A 218 7.50 36.56 29.65
C SER A 218 7.15 37.24 30.98
N ASP A 219 6.22 38.18 30.97
CA ASP A 219 5.77 38.87 32.18
C ASP A 219 5.03 37.93 33.14
N ALA A 220 4.16 37.06 32.63
CA ALA A 220 3.50 36.04 33.43
C ALA A 220 4.52 35.05 34.04
N ILE A 221 5.51 34.58 33.27
CA ILE A 221 6.59 33.72 33.77
C ILE A 221 7.41 34.44 34.85
N LYS A 222 7.69 35.73 34.64
CA LYS A 222 8.45 36.54 35.61
C LYS A 222 7.67 36.69 36.91
N GLU A 223 6.38 37.00 36.85
CA GLU A 223 5.52 37.10 38.03
C GLU A 223 5.43 35.77 38.79
N LEU A 224 5.20 34.66 38.09
CA LEU A 224 5.13 33.33 38.68
C LEU A 224 6.45 32.93 39.35
N ARG A 225 7.59 33.22 38.71
CA ARG A 225 8.92 32.94 39.27
C ARG A 225 9.27 33.84 40.46
N ASP A 226 8.81 35.10 40.44
CA ASP A 226 8.96 35.98 41.59
C ASP A 226 8.08 35.51 42.76
N ASN A 227 6.88 35.02 42.48
CA ASN A 227 6.01 34.39 43.48
C ASN A 227 6.60 33.09 44.03
N GLU A 228 7.18 32.23 43.18
CA GLU A 228 7.92 31.03 43.59
C GLU A 228 9.05 31.40 44.56
N LYS A 229 9.88 32.41 44.22
CA LYS A 229 10.95 32.89 45.10
C LYS A 229 10.41 33.41 46.43
N LYS A 230 9.32 34.19 46.42
CA LYS A 230 8.68 34.71 47.63
C LYS A 230 8.19 33.57 48.52
N TYR A 231 7.54 32.54 47.97
CA TYR A 231 7.08 31.38 48.73
C TYR A 231 8.23 30.53 49.25
N ASN A 232 9.26 30.29 48.45
CA ASN A 232 10.47 29.59 48.89
C ASN A 232 11.19 30.33 50.01
N TYR A 233 11.29 31.66 49.93
CA TYR A 233 11.87 32.47 50.99
C TYR A 233 11.05 32.37 52.28
N ARG A 234 9.72 32.52 52.20
CA ARG A 234 8.83 32.36 53.36
C ARG A 234 8.91 30.97 53.95
N SER A 235 8.96 29.92 53.13
CA SER A 235 9.16 28.54 53.60
C SER A 235 10.44 28.41 54.41
N ARG A 236 11.57 28.91 53.91
CA ARG A 236 12.85 28.87 54.65
C ARG A 236 12.78 29.61 55.98
N LEU A 237 12.07 30.74 56.04
CA LEU A 237 11.85 31.46 57.31
C LEU A 237 11.05 30.61 58.31
N TRP A 238 9.96 29.97 57.88
CA TRP A 238 9.19 29.10 58.76
C TRP A 238 9.95 27.83 59.17
N LEU A 239 10.75 27.27 58.26
CA LEU A 239 11.61 26.12 58.54
C LEU A 239 12.68 26.46 59.58
N THR A 240 13.41 27.56 59.38
CA THR A 240 14.44 28.02 60.33
C THR A 240 13.84 28.36 61.69
N GLY A 241 12.67 29.01 61.72
CA GLY A 241 11.91 29.23 62.96
C GLY A 241 11.55 27.92 63.67
N GLY A 242 11.01 26.93 62.93
CA GLY A 242 10.70 25.61 63.47
C GLY A 242 11.94 24.87 64.01
N SER A 243 13.08 24.96 63.31
CA SER A 243 14.35 24.40 63.77
C SER A 243 14.84 25.04 65.06
N ILE A 244 14.77 26.37 65.18
CA ILE A 244 15.13 27.09 66.41
C ILE A 244 14.24 26.66 67.58
N ILE A 245 12.93 26.57 67.37
CA ILE A 245 11.98 26.12 68.40
C ILE A 245 12.27 24.67 68.81
N SER A 246 12.58 23.79 67.85
CA SER A 246 12.97 22.40 68.14
C SER A 246 14.23 22.32 69.02
N THR A 247 15.24 23.15 68.73
CA THR A 247 16.42 23.26 69.59
C THR A 247 16.06 23.77 70.99
N LEU A 248 15.16 24.75 71.10
CA LEU A 248 14.68 25.26 72.39
C LEU A 248 13.92 24.19 73.20
N ILE A 249 13.18 23.28 72.56
CA ILE A 249 12.51 22.15 73.24
C ILE A 249 13.56 21.29 73.97
N VAL A 250 14.64 20.92 73.27
CA VAL A 250 15.73 20.10 73.84
C VAL A 250 16.44 20.84 74.98
N LEU A 251 16.76 22.12 74.78
CA LEU A 251 17.39 22.95 75.82
C LEU A 251 16.50 23.09 77.06
N THR A 252 15.20 23.28 76.87
CA THR A 252 14.23 23.40 77.97
C THR A 252 14.09 22.08 78.72
N ALA A 253 14.08 20.95 78.02
CA ALA A 253 14.07 19.62 78.65
C ALA A 253 15.34 19.37 79.48
N CYS A 254 16.52 19.67 78.92
CA CYS A 254 17.79 19.59 79.66
C CYS A 254 17.80 20.50 80.89
N TYR A 255 17.30 21.74 80.76
CA TYR A 255 17.20 22.69 81.87
C TYR A 255 16.28 22.17 82.98
N LEU A 256 15.13 21.59 82.65
CA LEU A 256 14.21 21.02 83.64
C LEU A 256 14.84 19.84 84.40
N VAL A 257 15.56 18.96 83.69
CA VAL A 257 16.29 17.84 84.31
C VAL A 257 17.42 18.35 85.19
N PHE A 258 18.22 19.30 84.71
CA PHE A 258 19.31 19.88 85.50
C PHE A 258 18.80 20.61 86.75
N SER A 259 17.74 21.42 86.60
CA SER A 259 17.09 22.11 87.72
C SER A 259 16.56 21.12 88.76
N MET A 260 15.96 20.00 88.33
CA MET A 260 15.48 18.98 89.25
C MET A 260 16.63 18.31 90.02
N ASN A 261 17.73 17.95 89.32
CA ASN A 261 18.92 17.38 89.96
C ASN A 261 19.55 18.34 90.96
N ALA A 262 19.73 19.62 90.59
CA ALA A 262 20.25 20.64 91.52
C ALA A 262 19.35 20.83 92.76
N TYR A 263 18.03 20.73 92.60
CA TYR A 263 17.09 20.76 93.74
C TYR A 263 17.23 19.54 94.65
N MET A 264 17.53 18.36 94.10
CA MET A 264 17.79 17.13 94.87
C MET A 264 19.11 17.21 95.63
N ASP A 265 20.19 17.68 94.99
CA ASP A 265 21.52 17.83 95.59
C ASP A 265 21.54 18.88 96.72
N LEU A 266 20.72 19.93 96.64
CA LEU A 266 20.63 20.92 97.74
C LEU A 266 19.83 20.42 98.96
N ASN A 267 19.06 19.33 98.81
CA ASN A 267 18.15 18.82 99.84
C ASN A 267 18.48 17.37 100.25
N PHE A 268 19.76 17.02 100.38
CA PHE A 268 20.28 15.66 100.68
C PHE A 268 19.57 14.89 101.83
N ASN A 269 18.87 15.57 102.75
CA ASN A 269 18.21 14.96 103.91
C ASN A 269 16.66 15.07 103.93
N ARG A 270 16.02 15.53 102.85
CA ARG A 270 14.55 15.59 102.76
C ARG A 270 14.02 14.64 101.69
N VAL A 271 13.11 13.75 102.09
CA VAL A 271 12.33 12.92 101.17
C VAL A 271 11.54 13.85 100.23
N LEU A 272 11.69 13.64 98.92
CA LEU A 272 11.01 14.45 97.91
C LEU A 272 9.49 14.40 98.14
N SER A 273 8.88 15.56 98.37
CA SER A 273 7.45 15.63 98.59
C SER A 273 6.71 15.34 97.28
N TRP A 274 5.77 14.40 97.29
CA TRP A 274 4.93 14.04 96.13
C TRP A 274 4.33 15.26 95.39
N PRO A 275 3.84 16.32 96.06
CA PRO A 275 3.33 17.53 95.40
C PRO A 275 4.39 18.28 94.57
N THR A 276 5.65 18.28 95.00
CA THR A 276 6.76 18.94 94.28
C THR A 276 7.07 18.22 92.98
N LEU A 277 7.08 16.88 93.00
CA LEU A 277 7.27 16.05 91.81
C LEU A 277 6.12 16.28 90.81
N LEU A 278 4.87 16.29 91.30
CA LEU A 278 3.70 16.55 90.47
C LEU A 278 3.77 17.94 89.81
N TYR A 279 4.24 18.96 90.54
CA TYR A 279 4.44 20.31 90.01
C TYR A 279 5.47 20.36 88.86
N TYR A 280 6.63 19.71 89.01
CA TYR A 280 7.65 19.69 87.96
C TYR A 280 7.20 18.93 86.70
N ILE A 281 6.50 17.79 86.87
CA ILE A 281 5.91 17.04 85.76
C ILE A 281 4.85 17.88 85.04
N GLY A 282 3.93 18.49 85.78
CA GLY A 282 2.88 19.33 85.21
C GLY A 282 3.43 20.53 84.45
N LYS A 283 4.43 21.22 85.02
CA LYS A 283 5.12 22.34 84.37
C LYS A 283 5.84 21.89 83.09
N GLY A 284 6.55 20.77 83.14
CA GLY A 284 7.22 20.19 81.97
C GLY A 284 6.24 19.85 80.85
N LEU A 285 5.12 19.21 81.18
CA LEU A 285 4.09 18.83 80.21
C LEU A 285 3.48 20.06 79.53
N VAL A 286 3.11 21.09 80.29
CA VAL A 286 2.52 22.33 79.73
C VAL A 286 3.50 23.06 78.82
N VAL A 287 4.75 23.24 79.26
CA VAL A 287 5.77 23.98 78.48
C VAL A 287 6.19 23.20 77.23
N LEU A 288 6.47 21.90 77.35
CA LEU A 288 6.90 21.07 76.22
C LEU A 288 5.78 20.88 75.20
N SER A 289 4.53 20.69 75.63
CA SER A 289 3.39 20.55 74.70
C SER A 289 3.13 21.83 73.92
N SER A 290 3.20 23.00 74.57
CA SER A 290 3.04 24.30 73.91
C SER A 290 4.14 24.55 72.86
N LEU A 291 5.41 24.32 73.22
CA LEU A 291 6.54 24.47 72.29
C LEU A 291 6.45 23.47 71.12
N THR A 292 6.04 22.24 71.40
CA THR A 292 5.87 21.21 70.36
C THR A 292 4.75 21.58 69.39
N ALA A 293 3.63 22.10 69.89
CA ALA A 293 2.54 22.58 69.05
C ALA A 293 2.98 23.75 68.15
N LEU A 294 3.78 24.67 68.68
CA LEU A 294 4.33 25.78 67.91
C LEU A 294 5.32 25.30 66.84
N ALA A 295 6.22 24.38 67.18
CA ALA A 295 7.14 23.77 66.21
C ALA A 295 6.38 23.05 65.09
N PHE A 296 5.35 22.27 65.43
CA PHE A 296 4.49 21.59 64.48
C PHE A 296 3.81 22.59 63.53
N TYR A 297 3.28 23.69 64.05
CA TYR A 297 2.68 24.74 63.23
C TYR A 297 3.69 25.36 62.25
N CYS A 298 4.90 25.69 62.70
CA CYS A 298 5.96 26.22 61.84
C CYS A 298 6.34 25.25 60.72
N PHE A 299 6.52 23.96 61.02
CA PHE A 299 6.83 22.95 60.00
C PHE A 299 5.67 22.73 59.02
N LYS A 300 4.43 22.72 59.52
CA LYS A 300 3.23 22.62 58.68
C LYS A 300 3.13 23.79 57.71
N GLN A 301 3.35 25.01 58.20
CA GLN A 301 3.32 26.20 57.37
C GLN A 301 4.47 26.23 56.35
N SER A 302 5.67 25.79 56.74
CA SER A 302 6.79 25.62 55.81
C SER A 302 6.43 24.68 54.66
N ASN A 303 5.89 23.50 54.96
CA ASN A 303 5.48 22.52 53.95
C ASN A 303 4.41 23.07 53.00
N ALA A 304 3.44 23.84 53.50
CA ALA A 304 2.43 24.48 52.67
C ALA A 304 3.06 25.48 51.67
N TYR A 305 4.04 26.28 52.12
CA TYR A 305 4.76 27.20 51.24
C TYR A 305 5.67 26.49 50.23
N VAL A 306 6.32 25.38 50.60
CA VAL A 306 7.10 24.55 49.66
C VAL A 306 6.18 24.02 48.56
N HIS A 307 5.04 23.43 48.93
CA HIS A 307 4.09 22.87 47.97
C HIS A 307 3.57 23.93 46.99
N GLU A 308 3.24 25.12 47.50
CA GLU A 308 2.81 26.22 46.64
C GLU A 308 3.96 26.70 45.72
N SER A 309 5.21 26.75 46.20
CA SER A 309 6.35 27.12 45.34
C SER A 309 6.58 26.13 44.19
N LEU A 310 6.50 24.82 44.46
CA LEU A 310 6.64 23.76 43.46
C LEU A 310 5.57 23.89 42.38
N LYS A 311 4.32 24.12 42.81
CA LYS A 311 3.19 24.33 41.92
C LYS A 311 3.33 25.57 41.05
N GLN A 312 3.92 26.67 41.56
CA GLN A 312 4.25 27.82 40.71
C GLN A 312 5.32 27.46 39.67
N GLY A 313 6.33 26.65 40.03
CA GLY A 313 7.33 26.12 39.09
C GLY A 313 6.72 25.24 37.99
N GLU A 314 5.78 24.37 38.34
CA GLU A 314 5.01 23.56 37.38
C GLU A 314 4.19 24.43 36.42
N ARG A 315 3.55 25.49 36.92
CA ARG A 315 2.81 26.46 36.09
C ARG A 315 3.72 27.19 35.11
N VAL A 316 4.91 27.61 35.55
CA VAL A 316 5.92 28.21 34.67
C VAL A 316 6.34 27.23 33.57
N HIS A 317 6.52 25.96 33.90
CA HIS A 317 6.88 24.94 32.91
C HIS A 317 5.76 24.72 31.88
N ALA A 318 4.51 24.64 32.33
CA ALA A 318 3.34 24.48 31.45
C ALA A 318 3.18 25.68 30.49
N ILE A 319 3.33 26.92 30.99
CA ILE A 319 3.24 28.12 30.16
C ILE A 319 4.35 28.17 29.09
N ARG A 320 5.59 27.81 29.44
CA ARG A 320 6.70 27.73 28.48
C ARG A 320 6.48 26.67 27.40
N PHE A 321 5.86 25.55 27.78
CA PHE A 321 5.49 24.53 26.82
C PHE A 321 4.40 25.04 25.86
N GLY A 322 3.50 25.90 26.32
CA GLY A 322 2.55 26.57 25.44
C GLY A 322 3.11 27.58 24.49
N GLU A 323 4.06 28.38 24.97
CA GLU A 323 4.86 29.24 24.10
C GLU A 323 5.55 28.41 23.00
N LEU A 324 6.13 27.26 23.36
CA LEU A 324 6.75 26.34 22.40
C LEU A 324 5.74 25.77 21.39
N CYS A 325 4.56 25.33 21.83
CA CYS A 325 3.52 24.81 20.95
C CYS A 325 3.01 25.87 19.97
N LEU A 326 2.78 27.11 20.44
CA LEU A 326 2.40 28.23 19.57
C LEU A 326 3.51 28.55 18.55
N ASN A 327 4.77 28.54 18.97
CA ASN A 327 5.91 28.78 18.09
C ASN A 327 6.09 27.69 17.02
N LEU A 328 5.79 26.43 17.34
CA LEU A 328 5.94 25.29 16.43
C LEU A 328 4.74 25.10 15.50
N TYR A 329 3.53 25.36 15.99
CA TYR A 329 2.30 24.96 15.32
C TYR A 329 1.28 26.07 15.09
N GLY A 330 1.53 27.31 15.51
CA GLY A 330 0.51 28.36 15.51
C GLY A 330 -0.05 28.74 14.12
N ASN A 331 0.63 28.41 13.02
CA ASN A 331 0.10 28.58 11.65
C ASN A 331 -0.76 27.39 11.16
N LYS A 332 -0.89 26.32 11.95
CA LYS A 332 -1.61 25.09 11.56
C LYS A 332 -2.71 24.67 12.55
N ILE A 333 -2.87 25.37 13.66
CA ILE A 333 -3.81 24.97 14.73
C ILE A 333 -5.00 25.94 14.79
N ASP A 334 -6.19 25.36 14.83
CA ASP A 334 -7.46 26.06 15.07
C ASP A 334 -7.52 26.65 16.48
N GLU A 335 -8.06 27.87 16.63
CA GLU A 335 -8.13 28.63 17.88
C GLU A 335 -8.74 27.81 19.04
N ASN A 336 -9.71 26.95 18.73
CA ASN A 336 -10.34 26.07 19.71
C ASN A 336 -9.39 24.99 20.27
N GLN A 337 -8.48 24.46 19.46
CA GLN A 337 -7.52 23.45 19.90
C GLN A 337 -6.43 24.07 20.78
N ILE A 338 -5.99 25.29 20.46
CA ILE A 338 -5.10 26.07 21.32
C ILE A 338 -5.76 26.27 22.68
N LYS A 339 -7.01 26.74 22.70
CA LYS A 339 -7.75 26.98 23.93
C LYS A 339 -7.87 25.74 24.82
N THR A 340 -8.22 24.56 24.26
CA THR A 340 -8.31 23.31 25.02
C THR A 340 -6.96 22.92 25.64
N VAL A 341 -5.86 23.06 24.90
CA VAL A 341 -4.52 22.75 25.40
C VAL A 341 -4.10 23.71 26.53
N PHE A 342 -4.43 25.00 26.40
CA PHE A 342 -4.16 26.00 27.45
C PHE A 342 -5.10 25.86 28.67
N GLU A 343 -6.35 25.43 28.49
CA GLU A 343 -7.28 25.15 29.59
C GLU A 343 -6.81 23.95 30.44
N ASP A 344 -6.35 22.88 29.80
CA ASP A 344 -5.79 21.71 30.51
C ASP A 344 -4.46 22.02 31.23
N TRP A 345 -3.72 23.03 30.77
CA TRP A 345 -2.49 23.49 31.43
C TRP A 345 -2.68 24.57 32.47
N ASN A 346 -3.83 25.24 32.49
CA ASN A 346 -4.19 26.07 33.62
C ASN A 346 -4.49 25.15 34.79
N ILE A 347 -3.41 24.70 35.45
CA ILE A 347 -3.42 23.64 36.44
C ILE A 347 -4.48 23.98 37.49
N ASN A 348 -5.60 23.26 37.40
CA ASN A 348 -6.75 23.28 38.28
C ASN A 348 -6.41 22.65 39.63
N SER A 349 -5.23 22.97 40.17
CA SER A 349 -4.73 22.51 41.44
C SER A 349 -5.31 23.42 42.51
N SER A 350 -6.07 22.82 43.41
CA SER A 350 -6.47 23.43 44.68
C SER A 350 -5.23 24.00 45.40
N THR A 351 -5.36 25.19 45.98
CA THR A 351 -4.29 25.83 46.76
C THR A 351 -3.99 25.00 48.01
N ALA A 352 -2.71 24.82 48.37
CA ALA A 352 -2.35 24.14 49.62
C ALA A 352 -3.01 24.79 50.86
N PHE A 353 -3.25 26.11 50.78
CA PHE A 353 -3.93 26.89 51.81
C PHE A 353 -5.44 26.62 51.91
N LEU A 354 -6.09 26.10 50.85
CA LEU A 354 -7.52 25.73 50.88
C LEU A 354 -7.77 24.40 51.58
N LYS A 355 -6.80 23.47 51.55
CA LYS A 355 -6.85 22.23 52.36
C LYS A 355 -6.73 22.52 53.86
N LEU A 356 -6.13 23.65 54.23
CA LEU A 356 -5.94 24.05 55.62
C LEU A 356 -7.27 24.38 56.34
N GLY A 357 -8.35 24.68 55.60
CA GLY A 357 -9.66 25.04 56.15
C GLY A 357 -10.71 23.92 56.17
N LYS A 358 -10.46 22.78 55.50
CA LYS A 358 -11.35 21.62 55.54
C LYS A 358 -10.82 20.62 56.56
N ASN A 359 -11.24 20.78 57.81
CA ASN A 359 -11.21 19.77 58.88
C ASN A 359 -10.20 18.63 58.64
N GLU A 360 -8.90 18.95 58.66
CA GLU A 360 -7.88 17.93 58.84
C GLU A 360 -8.10 17.41 60.26
N THR A 361 -8.90 16.35 60.38
CA THR A 361 -8.65 15.35 61.41
C THR A 361 -7.17 15.11 61.36
N LEU A 362 -6.46 15.39 62.47
CA LEU A 362 -5.04 15.17 62.59
C LEU A 362 -4.71 13.79 61.99
N ASP A 363 -4.17 13.78 60.76
CA ASP A 363 -3.58 12.59 60.16
C ASP A 363 -2.25 12.37 60.88
N ILE A 364 -2.36 11.95 62.14
CA ILE A 364 -1.30 11.27 62.85
C ILE A 364 -0.96 10.09 61.94
N PRO A 365 0.28 10.01 61.42
CA PRO A 365 0.70 8.87 60.61
C PRO A 365 0.22 7.58 61.28
N ASN A 366 -0.47 6.69 60.56
CA ASN A 366 -1.06 5.45 61.14
C ASN A 366 -0.05 4.66 61.99
N ASN A 367 1.24 4.81 61.70
CA ASN A 367 2.34 4.27 62.49
C ASN A 367 2.38 4.82 63.94
N ILE A 368 2.21 6.13 64.15
CA ILE A 368 2.21 6.76 65.49
C ILE A 368 0.92 6.43 66.25
N SER A 369 -0.23 6.37 65.56
CA SER A 369 -1.50 5.94 66.17
C SER A 369 -1.41 4.50 66.71
N ASN A 370 -0.82 3.60 65.92
CA ASN A 370 -0.61 2.20 66.34
C ASN A 370 0.40 2.07 67.49
N ILE A 371 1.44 2.91 67.52
CA ILE A 371 2.42 2.95 68.63
C ILE A 371 1.77 3.48 69.92
N ILE A 372 0.95 4.52 69.84
CA ILE A 372 0.23 5.06 71.00
C ILE A 372 -0.78 4.03 71.50
N LYS A 373 -1.51 3.36 70.60
CA LYS A 373 -2.51 2.35 70.94
C LYS A 373 -1.88 1.11 71.58
N SER A 374 -0.76 0.61 71.04
CA SER A 374 -0.03 -0.52 71.63
C SER A 374 0.58 -0.18 73.00
N THR A 375 1.02 1.07 73.18
CA THR A 375 1.54 1.54 74.47
C THR A 375 0.42 1.61 75.52
N ILE A 376 -0.76 2.14 75.17
CA ILE A 376 -1.94 2.21 76.06
C ILE A 376 -2.44 0.80 76.43
N GLU A 377 -2.53 -0.12 75.46
CA GLU A 377 -2.92 -1.52 75.71
C GLU A 377 -1.91 -2.27 76.58
N SER A 378 -0.62 -1.94 76.50
CA SER A 378 0.41 -2.54 77.35
C SER A 378 0.39 -2.03 78.80
N VAL A 379 -0.08 -0.80 79.01
CA VAL A 379 -0.19 -0.19 80.35
C VAL A 379 -1.50 -0.59 81.05
N GLY A 380 -2.58 -0.82 80.30
CA GLY A 380 -3.86 -1.30 80.85
C GLY A 380 -3.91 -2.79 81.23
N LYS A 381 -2.84 -3.55 80.95
CA LYS A 381 -2.71 -4.99 81.27
C LYS A 381 -1.73 -5.30 82.40
N LYS A 382 -1.32 -4.31 83.20
CA LYS A 382 -0.51 -4.51 84.40
C LYS A 382 -1.28 -4.23 85.67
#